data_AF-A0A2D4GV50-F1
#
_entry.id   AF-A0A2D4GV50-F1
#
_cell.length_a   1.000
_cell.length_b   1.000
_cell.length_c   1.000
_cell.angle_alpha   90.00
_cell.angle_beta   90.00
_cell.angle_gamma   90.00
#
_symmetry.space_group_name_H-M   'P 1'
#
loop_
_entity.id
_entity.type
_entity.pdbx_description
1 polymer ?
#
loop_
_entity_poly.entity_id
_entity_poly.type
_entity_poly.pdbx_seq_one_letter_code
_entity_poly.pdbx_strand_id
1 'polypeptide(L)'
;MLNRELTHLSEMSRSGNQVSEYISNTFLDKQHEVEIPSPTQKEKEKKKLPMSQISGVKKLMHSSSLTNSSIPKFGVKTDQEDILAKELEDVNKWGLQVFKIAELSGNRPLTVIMYTIFQERDLLKTFKILPDMLITYLMTLEDHYHADVAYHN
;
A
#
# COMPACT_ATOMS: atom_id res chain seq x y z
N MET A 1 19.01 -23.73 -12.56
CA MET A 1 17.80 -24.54 -12.71
C MET A 1 16.69 -23.73 -13.38
N LEU A 2 16.30 -22.59 -12.80
CA LEU A 2 15.30 -21.67 -13.38
C LEU A 2 15.57 -21.27 -14.84
N ASN A 3 16.78 -20.80 -15.19
CA ASN A 3 17.10 -20.44 -16.57
C ASN A 3 16.88 -21.60 -17.57
N ARG A 4 17.17 -22.85 -17.17
CA ARG A 4 16.96 -24.02 -18.02
C ARG A 4 15.46 -24.31 -18.23
N GLU A 5 14.65 -24.13 -17.20
CA GLU A 5 13.18 -24.30 -17.28
C GLU A 5 12.54 -23.20 -18.14
N LEU A 6 13.02 -21.97 -18.02
CA LEU A 6 12.58 -20.83 -18.83
C LEU A 6 12.98 -20.98 -20.31
N THR A 7 14.19 -21.48 -20.59
CA THR A 7 14.60 -21.82 -21.97
C THR A 7 13.71 -22.93 -22.54
N HIS A 8 13.48 -24.00 -21.79
CA HIS A 8 12.60 -25.08 -22.25
C HIS A 8 11.17 -24.59 -22.50
N LEU A 9 10.60 -23.77 -21.60
CA LEU A 9 9.27 -23.17 -21.77
C LEU A 9 9.21 -22.25 -23.00
N SER A 10 10.28 -21.50 -23.25
CA SER A 10 10.40 -20.61 -24.40
C SER A 10 10.39 -21.36 -25.73
N GLU A 11 11.05 -22.51 -25.79
CA GLU A 11 11.14 -23.34 -27.00
C GLU A 11 9.83 -24.10 -27.30
N MET A 12 8.96 -24.30 -26.30
CA MET A 12 7.71 -25.05 -26.46
C MET A 12 6.65 -24.35 -27.31
N SER A 13 6.56 -23.02 -27.26
CA SER A 13 5.54 -22.25 -27.99
C SER A 13 5.78 -20.74 -27.97
N ARG A 14 5.10 -20.00 -28.86
CA ARG A 14 5.12 -18.52 -28.85
C ARG A 14 4.58 -17.93 -27.54
N SER A 15 3.53 -18.51 -26.97
CA SER A 15 3.00 -18.11 -25.66
C SER A 15 3.98 -18.45 -24.54
N GLY A 16 4.63 -19.62 -24.59
CA GLY A 16 5.69 -20.02 -23.68
C GLY A 16 6.87 -19.04 -23.70
N ASN A 17 7.28 -18.58 -24.88
CA ASN A 17 8.30 -17.54 -24.99
C ASN A 17 7.87 -16.24 -24.31
N GLN A 18 6.65 -15.74 -24.58
CA GLN A 18 6.15 -14.50 -23.94
C GLN A 18 6.11 -14.60 -22.40
N VAL A 19 5.66 -15.73 -21.86
CA VAL A 19 5.63 -15.95 -20.40
C VAL A 19 7.05 -16.04 -19.84
N SER A 20 7.96 -16.72 -20.55
CA SER A 20 9.37 -16.84 -20.15
C SER A 20 10.08 -15.48 -20.13
N GLU A 21 9.85 -14.64 -21.15
CA GLU A 21 10.34 -13.27 -21.21
C GLU A 21 9.77 -12.41 -20.07
N TYR A 22 8.47 -12.53 -19.77
CA TYR A 22 7.83 -11.81 -18.67
C TYR A 22 8.45 -12.19 -17.31
N ILE A 23 8.59 -13.49 -17.04
CA ILE A 23 9.17 -13.99 -15.78
C ILE A 23 10.61 -13.49 -15.64
N SER A 24 11.40 -13.58 -16.72
CA SER A 24 12.80 -13.14 -16.71
C SER A 24 12.94 -11.64 -16.49
N ASN A 25 12.11 -10.83 -17.12
CA ASN A 25 12.22 -9.37 -16.97
C ASN A 25 11.67 -8.86 -15.64
N THR A 26 10.73 -9.58 -15.01
CA THR A 26 10.04 -9.12 -13.80
C THR A 26 10.68 -9.64 -12.52
N PHE A 27 11.18 -10.89 -12.52
CA PHE A 27 11.61 -11.58 -11.29
C PHE A 27 13.09 -11.99 -11.26
N LEU A 28 13.82 -11.92 -12.39
CA LEU A 28 15.26 -12.18 -12.41
C LEU A 28 16.02 -10.84 -12.37
N ASP A 29 16.98 -10.73 -11.46
CA ASP A 29 17.93 -9.62 -11.50
C ASP A 29 18.70 -9.67 -12.83
N LYS A 30 18.63 -8.59 -13.60
CA LYS A 30 19.66 -8.32 -14.60
C LYS A 30 20.95 -8.20 -13.79
N GLN A 31 21.93 -9.07 -14.02
CA GLN A 31 23.26 -8.90 -13.45
C GLN A 31 23.85 -7.59 -13.99
N HIS A 32 23.48 -6.47 -13.38
CA HIS A 32 24.17 -5.21 -13.48
C HIS A 32 25.15 -5.24 -12.32
N GLU A 33 26.44 -5.41 -12.65
CA GLU A 33 27.47 -4.85 -11.80
C GLU A 33 27.04 -3.44 -11.42
N VAL A 34 27.10 -3.13 -10.13
CA VAL A 34 26.81 -1.79 -9.62
C VAL A 34 27.92 -0.88 -10.13
N GLU A 35 27.81 -0.40 -11.38
CA GLU A 35 28.59 0.73 -11.84
C GLU A 35 28.06 1.95 -11.09
N ILE A 36 28.76 2.26 -9.99
CA ILE A 36 28.63 3.52 -9.26
C ILE A 36 28.83 4.64 -10.29
N PRO A 37 27.84 5.52 -10.53
CA PRO A 37 28.05 6.65 -11.43
C PRO A 37 29.16 7.53 -10.84
N SER A 38 30.29 7.61 -11.54
CA SER A 38 31.38 8.53 -11.19
C SER A 38 30.87 9.98 -11.25
N PRO A 39 31.19 10.85 -10.28
CA PRO A 39 30.67 12.20 -10.24
C PRO A 39 31.32 13.01 -11.36
N THR A 40 30.57 13.27 -12.44
CA THR A 40 30.97 14.26 -13.44
C THR A 40 30.77 15.65 -12.85
N GLN A 41 31.89 16.36 -12.68
CA GLN A 41 31.92 17.78 -12.33
C GLN A 41 31.23 18.60 -13.42
N LYS A 42 30.03 19.11 -13.14
CA LYS A 42 29.52 20.35 -13.76
C LYS A 42 28.77 21.19 -12.74
N GLU A 43 29.52 22.17 -12.26
CA GLU A 43 29.13 23.41 -11.64
C GLU A 43 27.78 23.96 -12.18
N LYS A 44 26.79 24.07 -11.30
CA LYS A 44 25.72 25.07 -11.35
C LYS A 44 25.17 25.25 -9.94
N GLU A 45 25.45 26.42 -9.36
CA GLU A 45 24.86 26.90 -8.12
C GLU A 45 23.33 26.73 -8.13
N LYS A 46 22.83 25.82 -7.30
CA LYS A 46 21.47 25.89 -6.78
C LYS A 46 21.56 25.81 -5.27
N LYS A 47 21.15 26.91 -4.65
CA LYS A 47 21.08 27.15 -3.21
C LYS A 47 20.68 25.88 -2.45
N LYS A 48 21.53 25.51 -1.47
CA LYS A 48 21.23 24.49 -0.46
C LYS A 48 19.96 24.91 0.30
N LEU A 49 18.80 24.43 -0.13
CA LEU A 49 17.61 24.42 0.71
C LEU A 49 17.78 23.27 1.72
N PRO A 50 17.42 23.45 3.00
CA PRO A 50 17.48 22.40 3.99
C PRO A 50 16.64 21.20 3.52
N MET A 51 17.07 19.97 3.81
CA MET A 51 16.41 18.71 3.43
C MET A 51 15.00 18.50 4.04
N SER A 52 14.33 19.56 4.46
CA SER A 52 12.99 19.52 5.07
C SER A 52 11.85 19.71 4.07
N GLN A 53 12.11 19.80 2.76
CA GLN A 53 11.06 19.91 1.74
C GLN A 53 10.79 18.55 1.09
N ILE A 54 9.93 17.75 1.74
CA ILE A 54 9.29 16.61 1.11
C ILE A 54 8.31 17.17 0.08
N SER A 55 8.71 17.18 -1.18
CA SER A 55 7.82 17.51 -2.30
C SER A 55 6.91 16.32 -2.56
N GLY A 56 5.58 16.50 -2.43
CA GLY A 56 4.58 15.45 -2.64
C GLY A 56 3.58 15.27 -1.49
N VAL A 57 3.80 15.92 -0.33
CA VAL A 57 2.84 15.88 0.78
C VAL A 57 1.60 16.68 0.39
N LYS A 58 0.49 16.00 0.05
CA LYS A 58 -0.82 16.66 -0.10
C LYS A 58 -1.17 17.33 1.24
N LYS A 59 -1.84 18.48 1.17
CA LYS A 59 -2.34 19.19 2.36
C LYS A 59 -3.12 18.21 3.25
N LEU A 60 -2.83 18.18 4.55
CA LEU A 60 -3.54 17.32 5.51
C LEU A 60 -5.06 17.59 5.40
N MET A 61 -5.80 16.66 4.79
CA MET A 61 -7.25 16.77 4.60
C MET A 61 -8.00 16.27 5.84
N HIS A 62 -7.40 15.34 6.58
CA HIS A 62 -7.92 14.79 7.82
C HIS A 62 -7.31 15.56 9.00
N SER A 63 -7.80 16.77 9.26
CA SER A 63 -7.40 17.52 10.45
C SER A 63 -7.87 16.77 11.70
N SER A 64 -6.98 16.59 12.67
CA SER A 64 -7.23 16.03 14.00
C SER A 64 -8.17 16.91 14.84
N SER A 65 -9.43 17.00 14.42
CA SER A 65 -10.55 17.61 15.15
C SER A 65 -11.49 16.55 15.72
N LEU A 66 -11.00 15.32 15.91
CA LEU A 66 -11.72 14.24 16.60
C LEU A 66 -11.67 14.43 18.14
N THR A 67 -11.74 15.69 18.60
CA THR A 67 -11.65 16.01 20.02
C THR A 67 -12.91 15.68 20.81
N ASN A 68 -14.02 15.25 20.20
CA ASN A 68 -15.25 14.89 20.94
C ASN A 68 -16.25 13.96 20.20
N SER A 69 -15.97 13.42 19.02
CA SER A 69 -16.87 12.46 18.36
C SER A 69 -16.39 11.03 18.61
N SER A 70 -17.29 10.14 19.04
CA SER A 70 -17.02 8.71 19.21
C SER A 70 -16.25 8.15 18.01
N ILE A 71 -15.10 7.53 18.28
CA ILE A 71 -14.28 6.89 17.24
C ILE A 71 -15.14 5.83 16.55
N PRO A 72 -15.29 5.87 15.21
CA PRO A 72 -16.07 4.87 14.48
C PRO A 72 -15.55 3.46 14.76
N LYS A 73 -16.47 2.49 14.86
CA LYS A 73 -16.14 1.11 15.27
C LYS A 73 -15.03 0.48 14.43
N PHE A 74 -15.02 0.77 13.12
CA PHE A 74 -14.06 0.25 12.14
C PHE A 74 -13.10 1.32 11.60
N GLY A 75 -12.95 2.45 12.28
CA GLY A 75 -12.08 3.55 11.85
C GLY A 75 -12.62 4.40 10.69
N VAL A 76 -13.72 3.97 10.06
CA VAL A 76 -14.43 4.70 9.00
C VAL A 76 -15.90 4.86 9.37
N LYS A 77 -16.54 5.94 8.87
CA LYS A 77 -17.98 6.13 9.00
C LYS A 77 -18.68 5.43 7.84
N THR A 78 -19.61 4.53 8.14
CA THR A 78 -20.44 3.84 7.14
C THR A 78 -21.83 3.59 7.71
N ASP A 79 -22.85 3.63 6.84
CA ASP A 79 -24.23 3.28 7.23
C ASP A 79 -24.45 1.76 7.26
N GLN A 80 -23.45 0.97 6.82
CA GLN A 80 -23.51 -0.49 6.68
C GLN A 80 -22.57 -1.21 7.64
N GLU A 81 -22.42 -0.70 8.87
CA GLU A 81 -21.49 -1.26 9.87
C GLU A 81 -21.73 -2.74 10.17
N ASP A 82 -22.98 -3.20 10.20
CA ASP A 82 -23.29 -4.61 10.51
C ASP A 82 -22.83 -5.57 9.42
N ILE A 83 -22.97 -5.16 8.15
CA ILE A 83 -22.52 -5.96 7.00
C ILE A 83 -20.99 -5.96 6.96
N LEU A 84 -20.37 -4.79 7.21
CA LEU A 84 -18.93 -4.67 7.28
C LEU A 84 -18.34 -5.54 8.41
N ALA A 85 -19.00 -5.57 9.58
CA ALA A 85 -18.59 -6.41 10.70
C ALA A 85 -18.54 -7.90 10.31
N LYS A 86 -19.57 -8.37 9.59
CA LYS A 86 -19.65 -9.75 9.13
C LYS A 86 -18.52 -10.12 8.17
N GLU A 87 -18.17 -9.24 7.24
CA GLU A 87 -17.04 -9.49 6.33
C GLU A 87 -15.70 -9.50 7.07
N LEU A 88 -15.56 -8.69 8.13
CA LEU A 88 -14.34 -8.61 8.93
C LEU A 88 -14.14 -9.80 9.89
N GLU A 89 -15.15 -10.65 10.13
CA GLU A 89 -14.97 -11.91 10.85
C GLU A 89 -13.97 -12.84 10.14
N ASP A 90 -13.84 -12.70 8.83
CA ASP A 90 -12.95 -13.48 7.98
C ASP A 90 -11.56 -12.85 7.83
N VAL A 91 -11.20 -11.82 8.62
CA VAL A 91 -9.91 -11.10 8.51
C VAL A 91 -8.67 -12.01 8.64
N ASN A 92 -8.79 -13.12 9.37
CA ASN A 92 -7.72 -14.12 9.50
C ASN A 92 -7.78 -15.24 8.45
N LYS A 93 -8.74 -15.19 7.53
CA LYS A 93 -8.91 -16.19 6.47
C LYS A 93 -8.35 -15.66 5.17
N TRP A 94 -7.74 -16.55 4.39
CA TRP A 94 -7.14 -16.20 3.10
C TRP A 94 -8.16 -15.68 2.07
N GLY A 95 -9.44 -16.10 2.20
CA GLY A 95 -10.52 -15.75 1.28
C GLY A 95 -11.28 -14.46 1.59
N LEU A 96 -10.69 -13.53 2.36
CA LEU A 96 -11.31 -12.25 2.70
C LEU A 96 -11.69 -11.46 1.44
N GLN A 97 -12.94 -11.01 1.37
CA GLN A 97 -13.49 -10.30 0.21
C GLN A 97 -13.16 -8.80 0.28
N VAL A 98 -11.92 -8.42 -0.06
CA VAL A 98 -11.44 -7.03 0.00
C VAL A 98 -12.27 -6.05 -0.84
N PHE A 99 -12.79 -6.49 -1.99
CA PHE A 99 -13.62 -5.64 -2.86
C PHE A 99 -14.95 -5.26 -2.18
N LYS A 100 -15.57 -6.21 -1.48
CA LYS A 100 -16.80 -5.95 -0.73
C LYS A 100 -16.54 -5.01 0.45
N ILE A 101 -15.39 -5.16 1.12
CA ILE A 101 -14.95 -4.22 2.16
C ILE A 101 -14.79 -2.81 1.58
N ALA A 102 -14.21 -2.66 0.39
CA ALA A 102 -14.07 -1.37 -0.27
C ALA A 102 -15.44 -0.70 -0.52
N GLU A 103 -16.42 -1.45 -1.03
CA GLU A 103 -17.78 -0.96 -1.27
C GLU A 103 -18.46 -0.51 0.04
N LEU A 104 -18.39 -1.35 1.08
CA LEU A 104 -19.05 -1.11 2.38
C LEU A 104 -18.37 0.00 3.21
N SER A 105 -17.11 0.34 2.92
CA SER A 105 -16.31 1.31 3.68
C SER A 105 -16.27 2.71 3.05
N GLY A 106 -16.97 2.93 1.93
CA GLY A 106 -16.88 4.20 1.19
C GLY A 106 -15.55 4.34 0.45
N ASN A 107 -15.06 3.23 -0.12
CA ASN A 107 -13.78 3.12 -0.80
C ASN A 107 -12.57 3.41 0.11
N ARG A 108 -12.62 2.83 1.33
CA ARG A 108 -11.55 2.92 2.34
C ARG A 108 -11.07 1.54 2.84
N PRO A 109 -10.81 0.56 1.94
CA PRO A 109 -10.46 -0.80 2.35
C PRO A 109 -9.15 -0.87 3.16
N LEU A 110 -8.14 -0.06 2.83
CA LEU A 110 -6.85 -0.09 3.53
C LEU A 110 -7.02 0.39 4.97
N THR A 111 -7.72 1.50 5.18
CA THR A 111 -7.97 2.05 6.52
C THR A 111 -8.70 1.04 7.40
N VAL A 112 -9.79 0.44 6.88
CA VAL A 112 -10.58 -0.53 7.64
C VAL A 112 -9.77 -1.76 8.01
N ILE A 113 -9.13 -2.41 7.02
CA ILE A 113 -8.40 -3.67 7.25
C ILE A 113 -7.23 -3.44 8.22
N MET A 114 -6.46 -2.37 8.03
CA MET A 114 -5.35 -2.04 8.91
C MET A 114 -5.81 -1.76 10.34
N TYR A 115 -6.89 -0.99 10.50
CA TYR A 115 -7.44 -0.71 11.82
C TYR A 115 -7.93 -1.99 12.51
N THR A 116 -8.63 -2.87 11.81
CA THR A 116 -9.07 -4.17 12.33
C THR A 116 -7.88 -5.05 12.74
N ILE A 117 -6.84 -5.17 11.91
CA ILE A 117 -5.63 -5.95 12.23
C ILE A 117 -4.95 -5.39 13.49
N PHE A 118 -4.85 -4.07 13.62
CA PHE A 118 -4.24 -3.41 14.78
C PHE A 118 -5.03 -3.63 16.08
N GLN A 119 -6.36 -3.69 15.99
CA GLN A 119 -7.21 -4.02 17.13
C GLN A 119 -7.09 -5.50 17.51
N GLU A 120 -7.22 -6.41 16.54
CA GLU A 120 -7.24 -7.85 16.78
C GLU A 120 -5.91 -8.39 17.33
N ARG A 121 -4.80 -7.81 16.86
CA ARG A 121 -3.44 -8.18 17.32
C ARG A 121 -2.98 -7.35 18.53
N ASP A 122 -3.86 -6.54 19.11
CA ASP A 122 -3.59 -5.65 20.26
C ASP A 122 -2.39 -4.72 20.08
N LEU A 123 -2.10 -4.32 18.84
CA LEU A 123 -0.93 -3.50 18.48
C LEU A 123 -1.08 -2.05 18.96
N LEU A 124 -2.32 -1.55 19.00
CA LEU A 124 -2.63 -0.22 19.55
C LEU A 124 -2.17 -0.10 21.01
N LYS A 125 -2.48 -1.10 21.84
CA LYS A 125 -2.05 -1.10 23.24
C LYS A 125 -0.57 -1.38 23.37
N THR A 126 -0.06 -2.38 22.65
CA THR A 126 1.35 -2.80 22.69
C THR A 126 2.29 -1.63 22.39
N PHE A 127 2.00 -0.87 21.34
CA PHE A 127 2.84 0.26 20.92
C PHE A 127 2.36 1.62 21.45
N LYS A 128 1.33 1.64 22.32
CA LYS A 128 0.74 2.86 22.88
C LYS A 128 0.32 3.88 21.82
N ILE A 129 -0.23 3.37 20.71
CA ILE A 129 -0.72 4.19 19.61
C ILE A 129 -2.16 4.57 19.92
N LEU A 130 -2.45 5.87 19.92
CA LEU A 130 -3.82 6.35 20.06
C LEU A 130 -4.63 5.96 18.81
N PRO A 131 -5.84 5.40 18.94
CA PRO A 131 -6.63 4.97 17.79
C PRO A 131 -6.88 6.12 16.79
N ASP A 132 -7.09 7.33 17.29
CA ASP A 132 -7.28 8.54 16.50
C ASP A 132 -6.08 8.88 15.59
N MET A 133 -4.88 8.73 16.15
CA MET A 133 -3.63 8.97 15.43
C MET A 133 -3.43 7.93 14.33
N LEU A 134 -3.77 6.67 14.61
CA LEU A 134 -3.70 5.60 13.60
C LEU A 134 -4.69 5.86 12.46
N ILE A 135 -5.96 6.16 12.77
CA ILE A 135 -6.98 6.43 11.75
C ILE A 135 -6.56 7.62 10.89
N THR A 136 -6.14 8.74 11.50
CA THR A 136 -5.68 9.93 10.76
C THR A 136 -4.51 9.61 9.82
N TYR A 137 -3.55 8.81 10.31
CA TYR A 137 -2.43 8.34 9.51
C TYR A 137 -2.88 7.45 8.34
N LEU A 138 -3.73 6.46 8.60
CA LEU A 138 -4.22 5.51 7.59
C LEU A 138 -5.07 6.19 6.52
N MET A 139 -5.97 7.09 6.89
CA MET A 139 -6.78 7.86 5.94
C MET A 139 -5.89 8.73 5.03
N THR A 140 -4.85 9.33 5.61
CA THR A 140 -3.87 10.11 4.83
C THR A 140 -3.04 9.21 3.92
N LEU A 141 -2.57 8.05 4.42
CA LEU A 141 -1.83 7.07 3.63
C LEU A 141 -2.65 6.59 2.43
N GLU A 142 -3.92 6.24 2.64
CA GLU A 142 -4.84 5.79 1.61
C GLU A 142 -5.13 6.90 0.57
N ASP A 143 -5.22 8.17 0.97
CA ASP A 143 -5.35 9.31 0.04
C ASP A 143 -4.11 9.55 -0.85
N HIS A 144 -2.97 8.97 -0.48
CA HIS A 144 -1.74 9.02 -1.29
C HIS A 144 -1.63 7.83 -2.25
N TYR A 145 -2.51 6.83 -2.15
CA TYR A 145 -2.70 5.87 -3.22
C TYR A 145 -3.50 6.50 -4.38
N HIS A 146 -3.16 6.08 -5.59
CA HIS A 146 -3.69 6.66 -6.82
C HIS A 146 -4.90 5.86 -7.31
N ALA A 147 -6.10 6.40 -7.08
CA ALA A 147 -7.36 5.77 -7.51
C ALA A 147 -7.48 5.59 -9.04
N ASP A 148 -6.70 6.32 -9.84
CA ASP A 148 -6.62 6.20 -11.29
C ASP A 148 -5.72 5.04 -11.76
N VAL A 149 -4.91 4.46 -10.87
CA VAL A 149 -4.11 3.26 -11.16
C VAL A 149 -4.98 2.02 -10.94
N ALA A 150 -5.04 1.12 -11.93
CA ALA A 150 -5.98 -0.01 -11.91
C ALA A 150 -5.66 -1.11 -10.88
N TYR A 151 -4.42 -1.23 -10.40
CA TYR A 151 -3.99 -2.34 -9.53
C TYR A 151 -3.20 -1.89 -8.30
N HIS A 152 -2.16 -1.08 -8.47
CA HIS A 152 -1.36 -0.53 -7.36
C HIS A 152 -2.04 0.73 -6.80
N ASN A 153 -3.24 0.54 -6.25
CA ASN A 153 -4.08 1.56 -5.61
C ASN A 153 -4.36 1.22 -4.14
#